data_AF-A0A3M1TGP5-F1
#
_entry.id   AF-A0A3M1TGP5-F1
#
_cell.length_a   1.000
_cell.length_b   1.000
_cell.length_c   1.000
_cell.angle_alpha   90.00
_cell.angle_beta   90.00
_cell.angle_gamma   90.00
#
_symmetry.space_group_name_H-M   'P 1'
#
loop_
_entity.id
_entity.type
_entity.pdbx_description
1 polymer ?
#
loop_
_entity_poly.entity_id
_entity_poly.type
_entity_poly.pdbx_seq_one_letter_code
_entity_poly.pdbx_strand_id
1 'polypeptide(L)'
;MGKAGQALKKVLESYGISQYSLASKLGVGGASVHRWVHEISDPNAERVYEITEALKQLNPSAAKEFVRLYLGEAVEDGDTDNPEA
;
A
#
# COMPACT_ATOMS: atom_id res chain seq x y z
N MET A 1 6.53 -11.57 6.56
CA MET A 1 5.34 -10.88 6.05
C MET A 1 5.79 -9.75 5.14
N GLY A 2 5.09 -9.54 4.04
CA GLY A 2 5.46 -8.56 3.02
C GLY A 2 4.99 -7.16 3.39
N LYS A 3 5.90 -6.21 3.64
CA LYS A 3 5.54 -4.83 4.05
C LYS A 3 4.57 -4.17 3.06
N ALA A 4 4.73 -4.44 1.76
CA ALA A 4 3.87 -3.88 0.72
C ALA A 4 2.44 -4.42 0.80
N GLY A 5 2.27 -5.72 1.04
CA GLY A 5 0.96 -6.35 1.17
C GLY A 5 0.17 -5.81 2.37
N GLN A 6 0.85 -5.62 3.50
CA GLN A 6 0.26 -5.07 4.73
C GLN A 6 -0.16 -3.61 4.57
N ALA A 7 0.75 -2.77 4.02
CA ALA A 7 0.45 -1.37 3.72
C ALA A 7 -0.74 -1.27 2.76
N LEU A 8 -0.75 -2.08 1.71
CA LEU A 8 -1.83 -2.10 0.72
C LEU A 8 -3.17 -2.46 1.36
N LYS A 9 -3.21 -3.55 2.13
CA LYS A 9 -4.42 -3.99 2.83
C LYS A 9 -5.00 -2.88 3.71
N LYS A 10 -4.15 -2.27 4.56
CA LYS A 10 -4.56 -1.21 5.48
C LYS A 10 -5.13 0.01 4.76
N VAL A 11 -4.53 0.40 3.64
CA VAL A 11 -5.01 1.52 2.81
C VAL A 11 -6.34 1.20 2.14
N LEU A 12 -6.49 0.01 1.56
CA LEU A 12 -7.75 -0.38 0.93
C LEU A 12 -8.91 -0.36 1.93
N GLU A 13 -8.69 -0.88 3.14
CA GLU A 13 -9.68 -0.88 4.23
C GLU A 13 -9.97 0.55 4.73
N SER A 14 -8.93 1.36 4.98
CA SER A 14 -9.09 2.71 5.56
C SER A 14 -9.80 3.69 4.62
N TYR A 15 -9.60 3.54 3.32
CA TYR A 15 -10.18 4.43 2.30
C TYR A 15 -11.38 3.82 1.56
N GLY A 16 -11.85 2.63 1.97
CA GLY A 16 -12.99 1.95 1.36
C GLY A 16 -12.77 1.59 -0.12
N ILE A 17 -11.53 1.33 -0.52
CA ILE A 17 -11.17 1.01 -1.91
C ILE A 17 -11.26 -0.50 -2.09
N SER A 18 -12.09 -0.95 -3.04
CA SER A 18 -12.20 -2.38 -3.34
C SER A 18 -10.98 -2.91 -4.10
N GLN A 19 -10.62 -4.17 -3.86
CA GLN A 19 -9.56 -4.86 -4.63
C GLN A 19 -9.87 -4.86 -6.15
N TYR A 20 -11.15 -4.94 -6.52
CA TYR A 20 -11.60 -4.88 -7.90
C TYR A 20 -11.33 -3.52 -8.55
N SER A 21 -11.63 -2.42 -7.85
CA SER A 21 -11.36 -1.06 -8.33
C SER A 21 -9.86 -0.84 -8.57
N LEU A 22 -9.02 -1.32 -7.65
CA LEU A 22 -7.57 -1.27 -7.81
C LEU A 22 -7.09 -2.13 -8.99
N ALA A 23 -7.54 -3.38 -9.09
CA ALA A 23 -7.19 -4.28 -10.19
C ALA A 23 -7.57 -3.69 -11.56
N SER A 24 -8.77 -3.12 -11.66
CA SER A 24 -9.27 -2.45 -12.86
C SER A 24 -8.39 -1.26 -13.26
N LYS A 25 -7.94 -0.45 -12.28
CA LYS A 25 -7.03 0.68 -12.55
C LYS A 25 -5.61 0.26 -12.93
N LEU A 26 -5.13 -0.82 -12.35
CA LEU A 26 -3.82 -1.41 -12.66
C LEU A 26 -3.79 -2.18 -13.99
N GLY A 27 -4.95 -2.51 -14.56
CA GLY A 27 -5.03 -3.39 -15.73
C GLY A 27 -4.56 -4.82 -15.44
N VAL A 28 -4.57 -5.24 -14.17
CA VAL A 28 -4.16 -6.59 -13.74
C VAL A 28 -5.38 -7.42 -13.33
N GLY A 29 -5.24 -8.74 -13.35
CA GLY A 29 -6.27 -9.61 -12.81
C GLY A 29 -6.47 -9.42 -11.30
N GLY A 30 -7.72 -9.50 -10.83
CA GLY A 30 -8.03 -9.41 -9.39
C GLY A 30 -7.31 -10.44 -8.52
N ALA A 31 -6.91 -11.58 -9.11
CA ALA A 31 -6.08 -12.58 -8.44
C ALA A 31 -4.70 -12.05 -8.00
N SER A 32 -4.10 -11.12 -8.75
CA SER A 32 -2.82 -10.51 -8.39
C SER A 32 -2.97 -9.62 -7.16
N VAL A 33 -3.99 -8.76 -7.15
CA VAL A 33 -4.30 -7.88 -6.00
C VAL A 33 -4.64 -8.71 -4.76
N HIS A 34 -5.46 -9.76 -4.93
CA HIS A 34 -5.77 -10.70 -3.84
C HIS A 34 -4.50 -11.33 -3.27
N ARG A 35 -3.58 -11.80 -4.11
CA ARG A 35 -2.30 -12.39 -3.63
C ARG A 35 -1.47 -11.40 -2.81
N TRP A 36 -1.44 -10.12 -3.19
CA TRP A 36 -0.71 -9.10 -2.43
C TRP A 36 -1.39 -8.78 -1.10
N VAL A 37 -2.71 -8.57 -1.11
CA VAL A 37 -3.50 -8.22 0.10
C VAL A 37 -3.54 -9.37 1.11
N HIS A 38 -3.53 -10.62 0.63
CA HIS A 38 -3.48 -11.83 1.46
C HIS A 38 -2.04 -12.34 1.71
N GLU A 39 -1.01 -11.54 1.37
CA GLU A 39 0.39 -11.85 1.67
C GLU A 39 0.88 -13.19 1.08
N ILE A 40 0.24 -13.65 0.00
CA ILE A 40 0.62 -14.86 -0.75
C ILE A 40 1.89 -14.59 -1.57
N SER A 41 2.05 -13.37 -2.06
CA SER A 41 3.23 -12.88 -2.78
C SER A 41 3.37 -11.39 -2.53
N ASP A 42 4.59 -10.88 -2.51
CA ASP A 42 4.83 -9.44 -2.54
C ASP A 42 4.77 -8.90 -3.98
N PRO A 43 4.25 -7.67 -4.19
CA PRO A 43 4.51 -6.93 -5.41
C PRO A 43 6.00 -6.59 -5.52
N ASN A 44 6.56 -6.63 -6.73
CA ASN A 44 7.92 -6.14 -6.98
C ASN A 44 7.96 -4.59 -6.96
N ALA A 45 9.15 -4.00 -7.03
CA ALA A 45 9.31 -2.54 -6.97
C ALA A 45 8.54 -1.79 -8.08
N GLU A 46 8.48 -2.35 -9.29
CA GLU A 46 7.71 -1.78 -10.41
C GLU A 46 6.21 -1.78 -10.09
N ARG A 47 5.70 -2.88 -9.53
CA ARG A 47 4.30 -3.01 -9.12
C ARG A 47 3.94 -2.06 -7.98
N VAL A 48 4.86 -1.80 -7.04
CA VAL A 48 4.64 -0.80 -5.98
C VAL A 48 4.44 0.59 -6.58
N TYR A 49 5.22 0.96 -7.60
CA TYR A 49 5.04 2.22 -8.32
C TYR A 49 3.68 2.28 -9.03
N GLU A 50 3.32 1.22 -9.78
CA GLU A 50 2.03 1.14 -10.46
C GLU A 50 0.85 1.21 -9.48
N ILE A 51 0.94 0.53 -8.33
CA ILE A 51 -0.07 0.56 -7.26
C ILE A 51 -0.23 1.98 -6.73
N THR A 52 0.87 2.70 -6.52
CA THR A 52 0.84 4.08 -6.04
C THR A 52 0.13 5.00 -7.05
N GLU A 53 0.44 4.89 -8.33
CA GLU A 53 -0.22 5.69 -9.39
C GLU A 53 -1.70 5.31 -9.55
N ALA A 54 -2.05 4.02 -9.46
CA ALA A 54 -3.43 3.56 -9.51
C ALA A 54 -4.24 4.05 -8.30
N LEU A 55 -3.68 3.96 -7.09
CA LEU A 55 -4.28 4.53 -5.89
C LEU A 55 -4.45 6.03 -6.02
N LYS A 56 -3.49 6.76 -6.60
CA LYS A 56 -3.56 8.22 -6.76
C LYS A 56 -4.71 8.65 -7.67
N GLN A 57 -5.01 7.85 -8.70
CA GLN A 57 -6.19 8.07 -9.55
C GLN A 57 -7.52 7.77 -8.86
N LEU A 58 -7.54 6.83 -7.92
CA LEU A 58 -8.75 6.46 -7.16
C LEU A 58 -8.99 7.42 -6.00
N ASN A 59 -7.95 7.67 -5.21
CA ASN A 59 -7.93 8.56 -4.07
C ASN A 59 -6.48 9.03 -3.81
N PRO A 60 -6.14 10.31 -4.05
CA PRO A 60 -4.78 10.82 -3.86
C PRO A 60 -4.28 10.72 -2.42
N SER A 61 -5.17 10.74 -1.42
CA SER A 61 -4.81 10.55 -0.01
C SER A 61 -4.43 9.09 0.28
N ALA A 62 -5.11 8.13 -0.34
CA ALA A 62 -4.79 6.71 -0.21
C ALA A 62 -3.39 6.38 -0.75
N ALA A 63 -3.00 7.01 -1.87
CA ALA A 63 -1.66 6.84 -2.43
C ALA A 63 -0.56 7.36 -1.48
N LYS A 64 -0.78 8.54 -0.89
CA LYS A 64 0.17 9.11 0.08
C LYS A 64 0.30 8.21 1.31
N GLU A 65 -0.82 7.71 1.83
CA GLU A 65 -0.79 6.82 2.99
C GLU A 65 -0.15 5.47 2.66
N PHE A 66 -0.34 4.94 1.45
CA PHE A 66 0.34 3.71 1.01
C PHE A 66 1.85 3.87 1.01
N VAL A 67 2.37 4.96 0.44
CA VAL A 67 3.81 5.25 0.43
C VAL A 67 4.32 5.46 1.86
N ARG A 68 3.56 6.19 2.69
CA ARG A 68 3.90 6.40 4.11
C ARG A 68 3.96 5.09 4.88
N LEU A 69 3.00 4.20 4.74
CA LEU A 69 3.01 2.91 5.43
C LEU A 69 4.10 1.98 4.90
N TYR A 70 4.33 1.96 3.59
CA TYR A 70 5.30 1.05 2.99
C TYR A 70 6.76 1.48 3.22
N LEU A 71 7.06 2.77 3.08
CA LEU A 71 8.42 3.32 3.20
C LEU A 71 8.66 4.03 4.54
N GLY A 72 7.63 4.63 5.15
CA GLY A 72 7.74 5.32 6.44
C GLY A 72 8.13 4.36 7.56
N GLU A 73 7.60 3.13 7.61
CA GLU A 73 8.09 2.12 8.55
C GLU A 73 9.57 1.72 8.35
N ALA A 74 10.19 2.07 7.22
CA ALA A 74 11.63 1.84 7.00
C ALA A 74 12.50 3.04 7.41
N VAL A 75 11.89 4.22 7.61
CA VAL A 75 12.58 5.48 7.92
C VAL A 75 12.24 5.98 9.34
N GLU A 76 11.09 5.59 9.88
CA GLU A 76 10.57 5.96 11.20
C GLU A 76 11.04 5.02 12.33
N ASP A 77 11.87 4.01 12.01
CA ASP A 77 12.63 3.20 12.97
C ASP A 77 13.78 4.06 13.56
N GLY A 78 13.43 5.10 14.32
CA GLY A 78 14.41 6.07 14.82
C GLY A 78 13.90 7.28 15.61
N ASP A 79 12.58 7.50 15.75
CA ASP A 79 12.05 8.58 16.60
C ASP A 79 11.00 8.02 17.57
N THR A 80 11.46 7.14 18.46
CA THR A 80 10.79 6.94 19.74
C THR A 80 11.72 7.49 20.80
N ASP A 81 11.22 8.44 21.57
CA ASP A 81 11.81 9.09 22.75
C ASP A 81 12.58 10.40 22.47
N ASN A 82 11.86 11.53 22.56
CA ASN A 82 12.16 12.54 23.59
C ASN A 82 11.06 13.63 23.69
N PRO A 83 9.99 13.43 24.47
CA PRO A 83 9.32 14.52 25.16
C PRO A 83 9.91 14.70 26.56
N GLU A 84 10.41 15.91 26.82
CA GLU A 84 10.66 16.53 28.13
C GLU A 84 11.82 16.06 29.03
N ALA A 85 12.83 16.92 29.13
CA ALA A 85 13.35 17.45 30.40
C ALA A 85 13.88 18.87 30.21
#